data_AF-A0A928K915-F1
#
_entry.id   AF-A0A928K915-F1
#
_cell.length_a   1.000
_cell.length_b   1.000
_cell.length_c   1.000
_cell.angle_alpha   90.00
_cell.angle_beta   90.00
_cell.angle_gamma   90.00
#
_symmetry.space_group_name_H-M   'P 1'
#
loop_
_entity.id
_entity.type
_entity.pdbx_description
1 polymer ?
#
loop_
_entity_poly.entity_id
_entity_poly.type
_entity_poly.pdbx_seq_one_letter_code
_entity_poly.pdbx_strand_id
1 'polypeptide(L)'
;MKKAIKSTLAIILSAVIMLSTTTAYAVNDNSRIIAASNFVNTIINGAFWVAERLFPTPDYQTVDEYFAGDSKNFYEGTEIFLDKPAEGAKWSLGFGKASIVPENLADGSKEYYTGGYFTQKINSVYDDQGVNAIALNDGSGRGTAVFAAVDGLGVNNADIRKIRAEVKNKLEAKNIKNDIIAININSTHCHTVIDTQGFNLDLILKMFTNMFSFLPFIAPVRSTDNEFIDKMIDGASDAIVDAYLAMETGSLYYFETAGIGRDDEKGVYSDDEYAYLTNKRYDTEGFQHTIACFKFIPDNAESNATVFSNFGAHPTTINRATEKLSADFPHYIEKSINESGMNFMFIQGAQSPISVRKGGVETKSVLDKVAAEAEGDPNASDYTAAKSLGYEFARLILDAQSKAVPVEPVLNIDMDECTVKLDRGLMQLGAASQLLGFTTVFDNSSSSGYSLVTEVGYIEIGTNIAMITVPGELIPQLVYGNVVTAEDAYLGTSWELSPTADAIRISDPDKTVLVMGLCNDAIGYIIPDNDFAPFITDSLWAMEIGEFRLGEEIFGKYHRHYEELLSAGGSSASSVISAANSLAQKYNSAK
;
A
#
# COMPACT_ATOMS: atom_id res chain seq x y z
N MET A 1 -28.79 11.69 23.77
CA MET A 1 -27.65 11.25 22.91
C MET A 1 -27.80 9.85 22.34
N LYS A 2 -27.95 8.77 23.14
CA LYS A 2 -28.34 7.42 22.62
C LYS A 2 -29.55 7.47 21.67
N LYS A 3 -30.50 8.38 21.92
CA LYS A 3 -31.67 8.63 21.07
C LYS A 3 -31.32 9.30 19.73
N ALA A 4 -30.39 10.25 19.70
CA ALA A 4 -29.99 10.95 18.48
C ALA A 4 -29.15 10.06 17.55
N ILE A 5 -28.21 9.28 18.09
CA ILE A 5 -27.42 8.31 17.32
C ILE A 5 -28.27 7.14 16.84
N LYS A 6 -29.17 6.61 17.70
CA LYS A 6 -30.18 5.65 17.25
C LYS A 6 -31.09 6.24 16.17
N SER A 7 -31.42 7.53 16.25
CA SER A 7 -32.17 8.22 15.21
C SER A 7 -31.37 8.38 13.92
N THR A 8 -30.08 8.72 13.96
CA THR A 8 -29.23 8.82 12.76
C THR A 8 -28.99 7.46 12.12
N LEU A 9 -28.62 6.44 12.90
CA LEU A 9 -28.49 5.07 12.40
C LEU A 9 -29.84 4.54 11.88
N ALA A 10 -30.95 4.84 12.57
CA ALA A 10 -32.27 4.50 12.09
C ALA A 10 -32.67 5.29 10.84
N ILE A 11 -32.25 6.54 10.65
CA ILE A 11 -32.48 7.33 9.44
C ILE A 11 -31.67 6.75 8.28
N ILE A 12 -30.40 6.37 8.50
CA ILE A 12 -29.56 5.69 7.51
C ILE A 12 -30.19 4.34 7.15
N LEU A 13 -30.55 3.52 8.13
CA LEU A 13 -31.20 2.23 7.91
C LEU A 13 -32.59 2.40 7.26
N SER A 14 -33.35 3.44 7.62
CA SER A 14 -34.65 3.75 7.01
C SER A 14 -34.51 4.29 5.59
N ALA A 15 -33.45 5.04 5.28
CA ALA A 15 -33.14 5.48 3.93
C ALA A 15 -32.78 4.27 3.05
N VAL A 16 -31.90 3.39 3.55
CA VAL A 16 -31.54 2.12 2.91
C VAL A 16 -32.77 1.21 2.70
N ILE A 17 -33.67 1.12 3.69
CA ILE A 17 -34.93 0.35 3.58
C ILE A 17 -35.97 1.03 2.65
N MET A 18 -36.03 2.37 2.61
CA MET A 18 -36.87 3.09 1.65
C MET A 18 -36.40 2.89 0.21
N LEU A 19 -35.11 2.63 -0.01
CA LEU A 19 -34.56 2.30 -1.33
C LEU A 19 -34.81 0.86 -1.74
N SER A 20 -34.68 -0.11 -0.84
CA SER A 20 -35.03 -1.50 -1.15
C SER A 20 -36.51 -1.68 -1.51
N THR A 21 -37.37 -0.77 -1.04
CA THR A 21 -38.81 -0.76 -1.36
C THR A 21 -39.17 0.09 -2.59
N THR A 22 -38.33 1.04 -3.01
CA THR A 22 -38.55 1.84 -4.24
C THR A 22 -37.83 1.30 -5.47
N THR A 23 -36.75 0.54 -5.30
CA THR A 23 -36.00 -0.13 -6.40
C THR A 23 -36.64 -1.43 -6.89
N ALA A 24 -37.55 -2.01 -6.11
CA ALA A 24 -38.32 -3.20 -6.51
C ALA A 24 -39.27 -2.98 -7.71
N TYR A 25 -39.37 -1.74 -8.23
CA TYR A 25 -40.24 -1.37 -9.36
C TYR A 25 -39.56 -0.41 -10.35
N ALA A 26 -38.39 -0.73 -10.91
CA ALA A 26 -37.99 -0.22 -12.24
C ALA A 26 -36.64 -0.81 -12.68
N VAL A 27 -36.66 -1.60 -13.74
CA VAL A 27 -35.48 -2.10 -14.46
C VAL A 27 -35.27 -1.20 -15.70
N ASN A 28 -34.00 -0.91 -16.06
CA ASN A 28 -33.47 -0.33 -17.32
C ASN A 28 -33.12 1.18 -17.45
N ASP A 29 -32.59 1.88 -16.44
CA ASP A 29 -31.94 3.18 -16.71
C ASP A 29 -30.81 3.49 -15.72
N ASN A 30 -29.56 3.23 -16.13
CA ASN A 30 -28.34 3.47 -15.34
C ASN A 30 -28.30 4.90 -14.76
N SER A 31 -28.85 5.88 -15.48
CA SER A 31 -28.90 7.28 -15.03
C SER A 31 -29.74 7.48 -13.76
N ARG A 32 -30.80 6.69 -13.57
CA ARG A 32 -31.68 6.78 -12.39
C ARG A 32 -31.07 6.15 -11.16
N ILE A 33 -30.27 5.10 -11.31
CA ILE A 33 -29.59 4.50 -10.17
C ILE A 33 -28.40 5.35 -9.74
N ILE A 34 -27.61 5.89 -10.68
CA ILE A 34 -26.56 6.88 -10.35
C ILE A 34 -27.19 8.06 -9.59
N ALA A 35 -28.33 8.57 -10.05
CA ALA A 35 -29.06 9.62 -9.33
C ALA A 35 -29.52 9.19 -7.93
N ALA A 36 -30.00 7.95 -7.76
CA ALA A 36 -30.40 7.42 -6.45
C ALA A 36 -29.20 7.23 -5.50
N SER A 37 -28.11 6.63 -5.96
CA SER A 37 -26.87 6.47 -5.19
C SER A 37 -26.30 7.83 -4.76
N ASN A 38 -26.29 8.82 -5.65
CA ASN A 38 -25.87 10.18 -5.33
C ASN A 38 -26.78 10.89 -4.32
N PHE A 39 -28.10 10.67 -4.41
CA PHE A 39 -29.05 11.18 -3.43
C PHE A 39 -28.80 10.58 -2.04
N VAL A 40 -28.55 9.28 -1.96
CA VAL A 40 -28.19 8.61 -0.70
C VAL A 40 -26.88 9.12 -0.14
N ASN A 41 -25.87 9.24 -0.99
CA ASN A 41 -24.57 9.77 -0.62
C ASN A 41 -24.71 11.17 -0.01
N THR A 42 -25.57 12.02 -0.60
CA THR A 42 -25.86 13.36 -0.07
C THR A 42 -26.43 13.31 1.35
N ILE A 43 -27.36 12.39 1.63
CA ILE A 43 -27.94 12.21 2.97
C ILE A 43 -26.88 11.71 3.95
N ILE A 44 -26.08 10.71 3.56
CA ILE A 44 -25.02 10.13 4.40
C ILE A 44 -23.95 11.18 4.71
N ASN A 45 -23.51 11.96 3.70
CA ASN A 45 -22.55 13.03 3.86
C ASN A 45 -23.08 14.14 4.77
N GLY A 46 -24.38 14.45 4.70
CA GLY A 46 -25.04 15.32 5.66
C GLY A 46 -24.98 14.79 7.10
N ALA A 47 -25.15 13.47 7.28
CA ALA A 47 -25.02 12.84 8.59
C ALA A 47 -23.57 12.87 9.11
N PHE A 48 -22.58 12.61 8.26
CA PHE A 48 -21.16 12.73 8.62
C PHE A 48 -20.78 14.15 9.03
N TRP A 49 -21.22 15.16 8.29
CA TRP A 49 -21.01 16.58 8.62
C TRP A 49 -21.66 16.99 9.96
N VAL A 50 -22.81 16.42 10.31
CA VAL A 50 -23.41 16.63 11.64
C VAL A 50 -22.60 15.91 12.72
N ALA A 51 -22.14 14.69 12.46
CA ALA A 51 -21.35 13.90 13.41
C ALA A 51 -19.99 14.54 13.70
N GLU A 52 -19.32 15.07 12.68
CA GLU A 52 -18.06 15.81 12.78
C GLU A 52 -18.13 16.96 13.79
N ARG A 53 -19.24 17.72 13.83
CA ARG A 53 -19.45 18.82 14.80
C ARG A 53 -19.55 18.39 16.25
N LEU A 54 -19.66 17.10 16.51
CA LEU A 54 -19.66 16.57 17.86
C LEU A 54 -18.24 16.44 18.42
N PHE A 55 -17.21 16.46 17.56
CA PHE A 55 -15.81 16.38 17.95
C PHE A 55 -15.26 17.77 18.31
N PRO A 56 -14.30 17.85 19.24
CA PRO A 56 -13.52 19.06 19.44
C PRO A 56 -12.79 19.43 18.15
N THR A 57 -12.71 20.72 17.84
CA THR A 57 -11.93 21.20 16.70
C THR A 57 -10.47 20.80 16.88
N PRO A 58 -9.88 20.01 15.95
CA PRO A 58 -8.48 19.64 16.03
C PRO A 58 -7.56 20.86 15.88
N ASP A 59 -6.37 20.79 16.47
CA ASP A 59 -5.32 21.80 16.32
C ASP A 59 -4.46 21.47 15.10
N TYR A 60 -5.01 21.68 13.91
CA TYR A 60 -4.33 21.46 12.64
C TYR A 60 -3.85 22.78 12.05
N GLN A 61 -2.72 22.73 11.36
CA GLN A 61 -2.27 23.81 10.48
C GLN A 61 -3.20 23.91 9.27
N THR A 62 -3.31 25.10 8.69
CA THR A 62 -3.81 25.26 7.32
C THR A 62 -2.81 24.72 6.30
N VAL A 63 -3.27 24.46 5.07
CA VAL A 63 -2.37 24.10 3.95
C VAL A 63 -1.21 25.10 3.82
N ASP A 64 -1.51 26.40 3.79
CA ASP A 64 -0.49 27.44 3.63
C ASP A 64 0.51 27.47 4.80
N GLU A 65 0.03 27.30 6.04
CA GLU A 65 0.91 27.26 7.22
C GLU A 65 1.81 26.02 7.24
N TYR A 66 1.32 24.87 6.75
CA TYR A 66 2.10 23.66 6.65
C TYR A 66 3.27 23.84 5.68
N PHE A 67 2.98 24.25 4.44
CA PHE A 67 4.01 24.41 3.39
C PHE A 67 4.90 25.64 3.57
N ALA A 68 4.50 26.61 4.40
CA ALA A 68 5.37 27.71 4.81
C ALA A 68 6.37 27.32 5.92
N GLY A 69 6.16 26.19 6.58
CA GLY A 69 7.04 25.67 7.63
C GLY A 69 8.06 24.66 7.13
N ASP A 70 9.00 24.29 8.00
CA ASP A 70 9.95 23.21 7.70
C ASP A 70 9.26 21.84 7.89
N SER A 71 9.18 21.05 6.81
CA SER A 71 8.63 19.69 6.89
C SER A 71 9.59 18.75 7.64
N LYS A 72 9.24 18.45 8.89
CA LYS A 72 10.12 17.67 9.78
C LYS A 72 10.21 16.20 9.36
N ASN A 73 11.43 15.69 9.29
CA ASN A 73 11.72 14.29 8.92
C ASN A 73 11.13 13.90 7.54
N PHE A 74 11.00 14.88 6.66
CA PHE A 74 10.83 14.67 5.23
C PHE A 74 12.21 14.63 4.56
N TYR A 75 12.34 13.83 3.52
CA TYR A 75 13.58 13.66 2.76
C TYR A 75 13.30 13.92 1.29
N GLU A 76 13.82 15.02 0.76
CA GLU A 76 13.64 15.43 -0.65
C GLU A 76 14.39 14.52 -1.63
N GLY A 77 15.44 13.82 -1.18
CA GLY A 77 16.27 12.98 -2.04
C GLY A 77 17.51 13.69 -2.58
N THR A 78 17.86 13.43 -3.84
CA THR A 78 19.02 14.00 -4.54
C THR A 78 18.73 15.37 -5.11
N GLU A 79 19.61 16.35 -4.86
CA GLU A 79 19.51 17.69 -5.46
C GLU A 79 19.80 17.70 -6.97
N ILE A 80 20.71 16.84 -7.44
CA ILE A 80 21.20 16.80 -8.82
C ILE A 80 21.04 15.38 -9.35
N PHE A 81 20.47 15.26 -10.55
CA PHE A 81 20.28 13.99 -11.25
C PHE A 81 21.49 13.66 -12.12
N LEU A 82 21.81 12.37 -12.22
CA LEU A 82 22.87 11.86 -13.08
C LEU A 82 22.27 10.98 -14.20
N ASP A 83 22.69 11.21 -15.43
CA ASP A 83 22.29 10.39 -16.59
C ASP A 83 23.27 9.27 -16.90
N LYS A 84 24.42 9.29 -16.22
CA LYS A 84 25.48 8.29 -16.34
C LYS A 84 26.21 8.18 -15.00
N PRO A 85 26.90 7.06 -14.75
CA PRO A 85 27.72 6.91 -13.56
C PRO A 85 28.72 8.05 -13.36
N ALA A 86 28.92 8.45 -12.11
CA ALA A 86 30.04 9.31 -11.74
C ALA A 86 31.38 8.58 -11.96
N GLU A 87 32.47 9.34 -12.07
CA GLU A 87 33.80 8.76 -12.27
C GLU A 87 34.17 7.86 -11.08
N GLY A 88 34.46 6.59 -11.35
CA GLY A 88 34.78 5.58 -10.32
C GLY A 88 33.59 5.13 -9.47
N ALA A 89 32.36 5.49 -9.84
CA ALA A 89 31.14 5.09 -9.16
C ALA A 89 31.03 3.56 -9.07
N LYS A 90 30.56 3.09 -7.92
CA LYS A 90 30.34 1.67 -7.63
C LYS A 90 29.21 1.54 -6.63
N TRP A 91 28.32 0.59 -6.89
CA TRP A 91 27.24 0.27 -5.98
C TRP A 91 27.79 -0.18 -4.63
N SER A 92 27.15 0.30 -3.57
CA SER A 92 27.26 -0.22 -2.21
C SER A 92 25.86 -0.49 -1.68
N LEU A 93 25.67 -1.67 -1.09
CA LEU A 93 24.40 -2.05 -0.47
C LEU A 93 24.64 -2.77 0.86
N GLY A 94 23.81 -2.44 1.84
CA GLY A 94 23.70 -3.17 3.09
C GLY A 94 22.26 -3.62 3.33
N PHE A 95 22.09 -4.66 4.15
CA PHE A 95 20.81 -5.27 4.46
C PHE A 95 20.62 -5.36 5.98
N GLY A 96 19.40 -5.09 6.44
CA GLY A 96 19.01 -5.22 7.84
C GLY A 96 17.62 -5.81 7.96
N LYS A 97 17.37 -6.55 9.05
CA LYS A 97 16.09 -7.18 9.33
C LYS A 97 15.80 -7.12 10.82
N ALA A 98 14.53 -6.89 11.17
CA ALA A 98 14.04 -6.98 12.54
C ALA A 98 12.68 -7.68 12.59
N SER A 99 12.46 -8.54 13.59
CA SER A 99 11.12 -9.00 13.94
C SER A 99 10.43 -7.96 14.80
N ILE A 100 9.17 -7.68 14.49
CA ILE A 100 8.32 -6.75 15.25
C ILE A 100 7.22 -7.47 16.03
N VAL A 101 7.24 -8.81 16.09
CA VAL A 101 6.30 -9.62 16.89
C VAL A 101 6.53 -9.40 18.39
N PRO A 102 5.54 -8.89 19.14
CA PRO A 102 5.64 -8.72 20.60
C PRO A 102 5.78 -10.05 21.35
N GLU A 103 6.59 -10.07 22.41
CA GLU A 103 6.74 -11.26 23.27
C GLU A 103 5.40 -11.69 23.89
N ASN A 104 4.55 -10.72 24.25
CA ASN A 104 3.23 -10.97 24.84
C ASN A 104 2.18 -11.52 23.85
N LEU A 105 2.42 -11.44 22.54
CA LEU A 105 1.65 -12.21 21.56
C LEU A 105 2.24 -13.63 21.43
N ALA A 106 3.56 -13.73 21.39
CA ALA A 106 4.27 -15.01 21.24
C ALA A 106 3.98 -15.98 22.41
N ASP A 107 3.83 -15.47 23.64
CA ASP A 107 3.48 -16.26 24.83
C ASP A 107 1.97 -16.39 25.09
N GLY A 108 1.13 -15.73 24.26
CA GLY A 108 -0.33 -15.76 24.35
C GLY A 108 -0.94 -14.93 25.48
N SER A 109 -0.18 -14.04 26.13
CA SER A 109 -0.68 -13.21 27.22
C SER A 109 -1.49 -11.98 26.78
N LYS A 110 -1.40 -11.57 25.52
CA LYS A 110 -2.17 -10.46 24.94
C LYS A 110 -2.64 -10.78 23.52
N GLU A 111 -3.92 -10.48 23.26
CA GLU A 111 -4.49 -10.51 21.92
C GLU A 111 -4.29 -9.17 21.20
N TYR A 112 -4.15 -9.22 19.89
CA TYR A 112 -4.04 -8.05 19.03
C TYR A 112 -5.08 -8.11 17.91
N TYR A 113 -5.53 -6.94 17.45
CA TYR A 113 -6.34 -6.87 16.23
C TYR A 113 -5.46 -6.98 14.99
N THR A 114 -5.99 -7.60 13.95
CA THR A 114 -5.33 -7.63 12.64
C THR A 114 -5.68 -6.40 11.81
N GLY A 115 -4.76 -5.96 10.94
CA GLY A 115 -5.07 -4.93 9.93
C GLY A 115 -6.02 -5.45 8.85
N GLY A 116 -7.00 -4.65 8.42
CA GLY A 116 -7.82 -4.90 7.22
C GLY A 116 -9.07 -5.75 7.46
N TYR A 117 -9.08 -6.60 8.49
CA TYR A 117 -10.24 -7.38 8.91
C TYR A 117 -10.79 -6.86 10.24
N PHE A 118 -11.67 -5.87 10.15
CA PHE A 118 -12.07 -5.00 11.24
C PHE A 118 -12.32 -5.65 12.63
N THR A 119 -12.85 -6.87 12.73
CA THR A 119 -13.13 -7.54 14.01
C THR A 119 -12.14 -8.63 14.40
N GLN A 120 -11.21 -8.99 13.52
CA GLN A 120 -10.40 -10.17 13.70
C GLN A 120 -9.28 -9.91 14.71
N LYS A 121 -9.10 -10.88 15.61
CA LYS A 121 -8.02 -10.88 16.58
C LYS A 121 -7.11 -12.09 16.39
N ILE A 122 -5.86 -11.90 16.79
CA ILE A 122 -4.84 -12.93 16.83
C ILE A 122 -4.31 -13.06 18.26
N ASN A 123 -4.05 -14.29 18.68
CA ASN A 123 -3.64 -14.66 20.04
C ASN A 123 -2.38 -15.54 20.07
N SER A 124 -1.85 -15.89 18.89
CA SER A 124 -0.64 -16.68 18.73
C SER A 124 0.02 -16.39 17.38
N VAL A 125 1.20 -16.97 17.15
CA VAL A 125 2.05 -16.71 15.99
C VAL A 125 2.16 -17.98 15.14
N TYR A 126 1.98 -17.86 13.82
CA TYR A 126 2.26 -18.94 12.88
C TYR A 126 3.60 -18.74 12.19
N ASP A 127 3.85 -17.52 11.70
CA ASP A 127 5.12 -17.07 11.15
C ASP A 127 5.40 -15.61 11.55
N ASP A 128 6.54 -15.07 11.13
CA ASP A 128 7.03 -13.78 11.63
C ASP A 128 6.30 -12.57 11.01
N GLN A 129 6.21 -11.47 11.75
CA GLN A 129 5.90 -10.14 11.24
C GLN A 129 7.18 -9.30 11.38
N GLY A 130 7.79 -8.90 10.27
CA GLY A 130 9.10 -8.27 10.27
C GLY A 130 9.19 -6.95 9.51
N VAL A 131 10.40 -6.40 9.55
CA VAL A 131 10.84 -5.30 8.70
C VAL A 131 12.14 -5.72 8.04
N ASN A 132 12.17 -5.65 6.71
CA ASN A 132 13.38 -5.86 5.90
C ASN A 132 13.79 -4.51 5.31
N ALA A 133 15.07 -4.16 5.37
CA ALA A 133 15.58 -2.88 4.88
C ALA A 133 16.86 -3.07 4.06
N ILE A 134 17.02 -2.23 3.03
CA ILE A 134 18.26 -2.07 2.27
C ILE A 134 18.71 -0.61 2.31
N ALA A 135 20.01 -0.39 2.47
CA ALA A 135 20.64 0.90 2.21
C ALA A 135 21.41 0.81 0.90
N LEU A 136 21.17 1.72 -0.05
CA LEU A 136 21.73 1.70 -1.40
C LEU A 136 22.42 3.03 -1.69
N ASN A 137 23.64 2.96 -2.23
CA ASN A 137 24.44 4.11 -2.62
C ASN A 137 25.16 3.80 -3.95
N ASP A 138 25.11 4.72 -4.90
CA ASP A 138 25.74 4.57 -6.22
C ASP A 138 27.24 4.91 -6.23
N GLY A 139 27.81 5.32 -5.10
CA GLY A 139 29.21 5.73 -4.97
C GLY A 139 29.51 7.07 -5.63
N SER A 140 28.50 7.86 -6.01
CA SER A 140 28.68 9.19 -6.61
C SER A 140 29.06 10.28 -5.59
N GLY A 141 28.87 9.99 -4.29
CA GLY A 141 29.03 10.97 -3.20
C GLY A 141 27.79 11.85 -2.96
N ARG A 142 26.67 11.59 -3.64
CA ARG A 142 25.39 12.29 -3.43
C ARG A 142 24.60 11.82 -2.21
N GLY A 143 24.99 10.70 -1.61
CA GLY A 143 24.41 10.16 -0.38
C GLY A 143 23.77 8.78 -0.56
N THR A 144 23.22 8.27 0.54
CA THR A 144 22.64 6.93 0.64
C THR A 144 21.11 7.01 0.71
N ALA A 145 20.41 6.21 -0.10
CA ALA A 145 18.97 6.03 0.03
C ALA A 145 18.66 4.72 0.76
N VAL A 146 17.66 4.74 1.65
CA VAL A 146 17.19 3.55 2.36
C VAL A 146 15.78 3.20 1.90
N PHE A 147 15.55 1.92 1.64
CA PHE A 147 14.24 1.35 1.34
C PHE A 147 13.91 0.28 2.37
N ALA A 148 12.70 0.29 2.94
CA ALA A 148 12.27 -0.70 3.91
C ALA A 148 10.86 -1.21 3.61
N ALA A 149 10.65 -2.50 3.82
CA ALA A 149 9.37 -3.18 3.71
C ALA A 149 8.91 -3.63 5.09
N VAL A 150 7.77 -3.11 5.56
CA VAL A 150 7.13 -3.51 6.82
C VAL A 150 6.00 -4.49 6.54
N ASP A 151 6.04 -5.65 7.19
CA ASP A 151 4.92 -6.58 7.21
C ASP A 151 3.74 -5.95 7.96
N GLY A 152 2.75 -5.48 7.21
CA GLY A 152 1.65 -4.67 7.72
C GLY A 152 0.58 -4.46 6.67
N LEU A 153 -0.57 -3.91 7.06
CA LEU A 153 -1.60 -3.47 6.11
C LEU A 153 -1.15 -2.21 5.34
N GLY A 154 -0.54 -1.30 6.09
CA GLY A 154 -0.06 0.00 5.64
C GLY A 154 0.66 0.67 6.82
N VAL A 155 1.49 1.67 6.56
CA VAL A 155 2.15 2.44 7.63
C VAL A 155 1.81 3.91 7.41
N ASN A 156 1.21 4.54 8.43
CA ASN A 156 0.80 5.93 8.32
C ASN A 156 2.00 6.88 8.27
N ASN A 157 1.88 7.99 7.52
CA ASN A 157 2.96 8.98 7.37
C ASN A 157 3.52 9.48 8.72
N ALA A 158 2.67 9.72 9.72
CA ALA A 158 3.14 10.21 11.02
C ALA A 158 4.06 9.20 11.75
N ASP A 159 3.80 7.90 11.63
CA ASP A 159 4.65 6.88 12.25
C ASP A 159 5.91 6.63 11.40
N ILE A 160 5.85 6.79 10.07
CA ILE A 160 7.04 6.81 9.19
C ILE A 160 8.00 7.95 9.56
N ARG A 161 7.48 9.16 9.81
CA ARG A 161 8.29 10.29 10.28
C ARG A 161 8.93 10.03 11.64
N LYS A 162 8.29 9.26 12.52
CA LYS A 162 8.90 8.82 13.78
C LYS A 162 10.00 7.80 13.57
N ILE A 163 9.81 6.83 12.66
CA ILE A 163 10.87 5.89 12.28
C ILE A 163 12.09 6.66 11.79
N ARG A 164 11.90 7.62 10.88
CA ARG A 164 12.95 8.51 10.36
C ARG A 164 13.67 9.30 11.45
N ALA A 165 12.92 9.86 12.40
CA ALA A 165 13.51 10.55 13.56
C ALA A 165 14.32 9.59 14.44
N GLU A 166 13.82 8.37 14.65
CA GLU A 166 14.47 7.39 15.51
C GLU A 166 15.74 6.82 14.88
N VAL A 167 15.77 6.61 13.56
CA VAL A 167 17.00 6.29 12.81
C VAL A 167 18.08 7.34 13.07
N LYS A 168 17.72 8.62 12.96
CA LYS A 168 18.65 9.73 13.26
C LYS A 168 19.14 9.67 14.70
N ASN A 169 18.24 9.52 15.67
CA ASN A 169 18.59 9.42 17.09
C ASN A 169 19.57 8.26 17.36
N LYS A 170 19.30 7.07 16.80
CA LYS A 170 20.13 5.87 16.98
C LYS A 170 21.52 6.02 16.37
N LEU A 171 21.63 6.64 15.20
CA LEU A 171 22.93 6.93 14.56
C LEU A 171 23.71 7.99 15.37
N GLU A 172 23.06 9.06 15.81
CA GLU A 172 23.66 10.10 16.66
C GLU A 172 24.14 9.52 18.00
N ALA A 173 23.35 8.64 18.63
CA ALA A 173 23.73 7.95 19.87
C ALA A 173 24.97 7.05 19.69
N LYS A 174 25.19 6.53 18.48
CA LYS A 174 26.40 5.78 18.10
C LYS A 174 27.56 6.70 17.65
N ASN A 175 27.39 8.03 17.68
CA ASN A 175 28.32 9.04 17.15
C ASN A 175 28.61 8.87 15.64
N ILE A 176 27.63 8.40 14.88
CA ILE A 176 27.74 8.16 13.45
C ILE A 176 27.13 9.34 12.71
N LYS A 177 27.99 10.11 12.03
CA LYS A 177 27.54 11.07 11.02
C LYS A 177 27.20 10.28 9.76
N ASN A 178 25.93 10.31 9.36
CA ASN A 178 25.46 9.63 8.17
C ASN A 178 25.27 10.58 6.99
N ASP A 179 25.13 10.01 5.80
CA ASP A 179 24.87 10.65 4.52
C ASP A 179 23.52 10.20 3.93
N ILE A 180 22.56 9.83 4.79
CA ILE A 180 21.25 9.36 4.34
C ILE A 180 20.47 10.54 3.76
N ILE A 181 20.07 10.42 2.50
CA ILE A 181 19.31 11.43 1.75
C ILE A 181 17.86 11.06 1.54
N ALA A 182 17.49 9.80 1.78
CA ALA A 182 16.12 9.33 1.69
C ALA A 182 15.89 8.08 2.55
N ILE A 183 14.70 7.98 3.13
CA ILE A 183 14.19 6.77 3.80
C ILE A 183 12.76 6.56 3.34
N ASN A 184 12.57 5.59 2.44
CA ASN A 184 11.28 5.22 1.89
C ASN A 184 10.80 3.90 2.49
N ILE A 185 9.61 3.91 3.07
CA ILE A 185 9.07 2.76 3.78
C ILE A 185 7.77 2.33 3.10
N ASN A 186 7.78 1.14 2.50
CA ASN A 186 6.58 0.51 1.95
C ASN A 186 6.02 -0.53 2.92
N SER A 187 4.73 -0.83 2.79
CA SER A 187 4.12 -1.97 3.46
C SER A 187 3.94 -3.14 2.50
N THR A 188 4.04 -4.38 2.99
CA THR A 188 3.78 -5.58 2.18
C THR A 188 2.28 -5.80 1.94
N HIS A 189 1.41 -5.12 2.70
CA HIS A 189 -0.05 -5.21 2.66
C HIS A 189 -0.64 -6.51 3.24
N CYS A 190 0.01 -7.13 4.22
CA CYS A 190 -0.50 -8.33 4.89
C CYS A 190 -1.74 -8.03 5.77
N HIS A 191 -2.77 -8.87 5.66
CA HIS A 191 -4.05 -8.69 6.39
C HIS A 191 -4.17 -9.56 7.65
N THR A 192 -3.22 -10.46 7.91
CA THR A 192 -3.24 -11.39 9.05
C THR A 192 -2.11 -11.13 10.05
N VAL A 193 -1.65 -9.88 10.09
CA VAL A 193 -0.61 -9.38 11.00
C VAL A 193 -1.20 -8.33 11.95
N ILE A 194 -0.48 -7.96 13.02
CA ILE A 194 -0.96 -6.93 13.95
C ILE A 194 -1.18 -5.62 13.20
N ASP A 195 -2.30 -4.95 13.47
CA ASP A 195 -2.73 -3.72 12.80
C ASP A 195 -1.70 -2.58 12.96
N THR A 196 -1.09 -2.19 11.84
CA THR A 196 -0.10 -1.11 11.73
C THR A 196 -0.72 0.24 11.33
N GLN A 197 -1.99 0.27 10.92
CA GLN A 197 -2.60 1.44 10.29
C GLN A 197 -3.79 1.99 11.10
N GLY A 198 -4.53 1.12 11.78
CA GLY A 198 -5.65 1.50 12.65
C GLY A 198 -7.04 1.24 12.09
N PHE A 199 -7.15 0.40 11.06
CA PHE A 199 -8.44 0.07 10.44
C PHE A 199 -9.09 -1.17 11.06
N ASN A 200 -9.45 -1.07 12.35
CA ASN A 200 -10.22 -2.06 13.10
C ASN A 200 -11.58 -1.50 13.57
N LEU A 201 -12.56 -2.36 13.91
CA LEU A 201 -13.93 -1.95 14.27
C LEU A 201 -14.01 -1.26 15.65
N ASP A 202 -12.99 -1.44 16.49
CA ASP A 202 -12.80 -0.62 17.67
C ASP A 202 -12.59 0.86 17.31
N LEU A 203 -12.23 1.20 16.05
CA LEU A 203 -12.19 2.58 15.54
C LEU A 203 -13.48 3.33 15.86
N ILE A 204 -14.66 2.76 15.60
CA ILE A 204 -15.94 3.45 15.84
C ILE A 204 -16.13 3.72 17.34
N LEU A 205 -15.80 2.77 18.21
CA LEU A 205 -15.87 2.97 19.67
C LEU A 205 -14.84 4.00 20.15
N LYS A 206 -13.61 3.92 19.64
CA LYS A 206 -12.51 4.83 19.95
C LYS A 206 -12.79 6.26 19.46
N MET A 207 -13.50 6.42 18.33
CA MET A 207 -14.01 7.72 17.85
C MET A 207 -14.91 8.35 18.91
N PHE A 208 -15.81 7.58 19.53
CA PHE A 208 -16.63 8.10 20.62
C PHE A 208 -15.81 8.50 21.85
N THR A 209 -14.75 7.77 22.19
CA THR A 209 -13.84 8.17 23.28
C THR A 209 -13.17 9.52 22.98
N ASN A 210 -12.62 9.68 21.77
CA ASN A 210 -11.92 10.90 21.37
C ASN A 210 -12.85 12.11 21.23
N MET A 211 -14.15 11.91 20.99
CA MET A 211 -15.16 12.98 21.04
C MET A 211 -15.19 13.71 22.40
N PHE A 212 -14.79 13.04 23.48
CA PHE A 212 -14.76 13.61 24.82
C PHE A 212 -13.34 13.93 25.34
N SER A 213 -12.31 13.88 24.49
CA SER A 213 -10.91 14.14 24.87
C SER A 213 -10.65 15.59 25.31
N PHE A 214 -11.58 16.51 25.03
CA PHE A 214 -11.56 17.87 25.59
C PHE A 214 -11.72 17.89 27.13
N LEU A 215 -12.19 16.80 27.73
CA LEU A 215 -12.27 16.65 29.18
C LEU A 215 -10.90 16.19 29.72
N PRO A 216 -10.33 16.87 30.73
CA PRO A 216 -8.94 16.65 31.19
C PRO A 216 -8.68 15.26 31.80
N PHE A 217 -9.71 14.45 31.99
CA PHE A 217 -9.64 13.10 32.55
C PHE A 217 -9.85 11.99 31.51
N ILE A 218 -10.02 12.32 30.23
CA ILE A 218 -10.16 11.36 29.12
C ILE A 218 -8.95 11.53 28.21
N ALA A 219 -8.04 10.57 28.22
CA ALA A 219 -6.91 10.56 27.30
C ALA A 219 -7.38 10.18 25.88
N PRO A 220 -6.89 10.84 24.82
CA PRO A 220 -7.12 10.41 23.45
C PRO A 220 -6.51 9.02 23.24
N VAL A 221 -7.23 8.16 22.54
CA VAL A 221 -6.79 6.82 22.16
C VAL A 221 -6.35 6.80 20.71
N ARG A 222 -5.42 5.91 20.35
CA ARG A 222 -5.10 5.57 18.96
C ARG A 222 -5.95 4.39 18.49
N SER A 223 -6.21 4.33 17.20
CA SER A 223 -6.89 3.21 16.55
C SER A 223 -6.04 1.93 16.58
N THR A 224 -4.72 2.06 16.51
CA THR A 224 -3.72 1.01 16.70
C THR A 224 -3.39 0.75 18.19
N ASP A 225 -2.65 -0.32 18.48
CA ASP A 225 -2.09 -0.60 19.80
C ASP A 225 -0.75 0.15 19.98
N ASN A 226 -0.66 1.03 20.99
CA ASN A 226 0.50 1.90 21.16
C ASN A 226 1.80 1.14 21.44
N GLU A 227 1.73 0.08 22.26
CA GLU A 227 2.90 -0.73 22.62
C GLU A 227 3.46 -1.42 21.37
N PHE A 228 2.56 -1.94 20.53
CA PHE A 228 2.97 -2.51 19.24
C PHE A 228 3.56 -1.47 18.29
N ILE A 229 2.94 -0.28 18.16
CA ILE A 229 3.48 0.78 17.28
C ILE A 229 4.86 1.25 17.74
N ASP A 230 5.09 1.41 19.04
CA ASP A 230 6.41 1.77 19.56
C ASP A 230 7.45 0.67 19.24
N LYS A 231 7.07 -0.61 19.39
CA LYS A 231 7.92 -1.74 18.96
C LYS A 231 8.17 -1.77 17.45
N MET A 232 7.17 -1.45 16.63
CA MET A 232 7.32 -1.36 15.18
C MET A 232 8.28 -0.22 14.80
N ILE A 233 8.16 0.96 15.44
CA ILE A 233 9.07 2.09 15.21
C ILE A 233 10.50 1.71 15.58
N ASP A 234 10.69 1.07 16.73
CA ASP A 234 11.98 0.61 17.22
C ASP A 234 12.61 -0.44 16.28
N GLY A 235 11.85 -1.49 15.93
CA GLY A 235 12.33 -2.55 15.03
C GLY A 235 12.59 -2.06 13.60
N ALA A 236 11.73 -1.19 13.05
CA ALA A 236 11.95 -0.62 11.72
C ALA A 236 13.19 0.28 11.69
N SER A 237 13.39 1.10 12.72
CA SER A 237 14.60 1.93 12.81
C SER A 237 15.86 1.10 13.04
N ASP A 238 15.81 -0.02 13.78
CA ASP A 238 16.93 -0.96 13.90
C ASP A 238 17.28 -1.60 12.56
N ALA A 239 16.30 -2.14 11.83
CA ALA A 239 16.54 -2.72 10.51
C ALA A 239 17.19 -1.72 9.54
N ILE A 240 16.73 -0.47 9.55
CA ILE A 240 17.30 0.61 8.73
C ILE A 240 18.73 0.96 9.15
N VAL A 241 18.99 1.10 10.45
CA VAL A 241 20.33 1.40 10.97
C VAL A 241 21.28 0.25 10.66
N ASP A 242 20.86 -1.00 10.86
CA ASP A 242 21.66 -2.18 10.54
C ASP A 242 21.96 -2.27 9.05
N ALA A 243 20.98 -2.00 8.18
CA ALA A 243 21.19 -1.93 6.74
C ALA A 243 22.23 -0.87 6.36
N TYR A 244 22.17 0.32 6.95
CA TYR A 244 23.13 1.39 6.71
C TYR A 244 24.55 1.02 7.18
N LEU A 245 24.67 0.41 8.35
CA LEU A 245 25.97 0.04 8.94
C LEU A 245 26.60 -1.20 8.30
N ALA A 246 25.80 -2.04 7.64
CA ALA A 246 26.24 -3.25 6.95
C ALA A 246 26.58 -3.04 5.47
N MET A 247 26.64 -1.79 4.99
CA MET A 247 26.91 -1.50 3.59
C MET A 247 28.29 -1.99 3.13
N GLU A 248 28.29 -2.75 2.03
CA GLU A 248 29.50 -3.21 1.34
C GLU A 248 29.43 -2.88 -0.15
N THR A 249 30.57 -2.66 -0.78
CA THR A 249 30.64 -2.45 -2.24
C THR A 249 30.36 -3.74 -3.00
N GLY A 250 29.79 -3.62 -4.20
CA GLY A 250 29.45 -4.77 -5.02
C GLY A 250 28.90 -4.40 -6.39
N SER A 251 28.15 -5.33 -6.99
CA SER A 251 27.52 -5.17 -8.31
C SER A 251 26.01 -5.41 -8.22
N LEU A 252 25.23 -4.56 -8.88
CA LEU A 252 23.77 -4.67 -8.96
C LEU A 252 23.36 -5.20 -10.33
N TYR A 253 22.36 -6.07 -10.34
CA TYR A 253 21.78 -6.65 -11.53
C TYR A 253 20.26 -6.56 -11.49
N TYR A 254 19.63 -6.55 -12.67
CA TYR A 254 18.18 -6.53 -12.84
C TYR A 254 17.71 -7.71 -13.70
N PHE A 255 16.56 -8.28 -13.39
CA PHE A 255 15.86 -9.28 -14.20
C PHE A 255 14.38 -9.32 -13.87
N GLU A 256 13.60 -9.95 -14.74
CA GLU A 256 12.19 -10.23 -14.52
C GLU A 256 11.93 -11.74 -14.63
N THR A 257 10.94 -12.23 -13.88
CA THR A 257 10.45 -13.61 -14.02
C THR A 257 9.67 -13.82 -15.32
N ALA A 258 9.30 -15.07 -15.60
CA ALA A 258 8.19 -15.31 -16.52
C ALA A 258 6.90 -14.65 -15.99
N GLY A 259 5.96 -14.37 -16.89
CA GLY A 259 4.69 -13.73 -16.56
C GLY A 259 3.81 -14.60 -15.66
N ILE A 260 3.20 -13.97 -14.67
CA ILE A 260 2.36 -14.54 -13.60
C ILE A 260 0.91 -14.04 -13.63
N GLY A 261 0.51 -13.27 -14.64
CA GLY A 261 -0.81 -12.68 -14.77
C GLY A 261 -1.83 -13.53 -15.52
N ARG A 262 -3.11 -13.21 -15.31
CA ARG A 262 -4.25 -13.84 -15.96
C ARG A 262 -5.37 -12.82 -16.20
N ASP A 263 -6.05 -12.97 -17.32
CA ASP A 263 -7.35 -12.39 -17.64
C ASP A 263 -8.44 -13.46 -17.44
N ASP A 264 -9.49 -13.16 -16.66
CA ASP A 264 -10.53 -14.15 -16.37
C ASP A 264 -11.48 -14.42 -17.56
N GLU A 265 -11.58 -13.51 -18.53
CA GLU A 265 -12.36 -13.68 -19.77
C GLU A 265 -11.53 -14.24 -20.92
N LYS A 266 -10.28 -13.79 -21.07
CA LYS A 266 -9.40 -14.12 -22.21
C LYS A 266 -8.41 -15.26 -21.91
N GLY A 267 -8.27 -15.66 -20.65
CA GLY A 267 -7.34 -16.70 -20.21
C GLY A 267 -5.98 -16.14 -19.80
N VAL A 268 -4.91 -16.91 -20.00
CA VAL A 268 -3.55 -16.41 -19.73
C VAL A 268 -3.20 -15.38 -20.81
N TYR A 269 -2.61 -14.24 -20.43
CA TYR A 269 -2.13 -13.26 -21.41
C TYR A 269 -1.12 -13.92 -22.35
N SER A 270 -1.03 -13.45 -23.60
CA SER A 270 -0.23 -14.13 -24.64
C SER A 270 1.25 -14.30 -24.26
N ASP A 271 1.76 -13.41 -23.41
CA ASP A 271 3.16 -13.35 -22.99
C ASP A 271 3.36 -13.88 -21.55
N ASP A 272 2.28 -14.32 -20.89
CA ASP A 272 2.29 -14.87 -19.54
C ASP A 272 2.35 -16.41 -19.57
N GLU A 273 3.12 -17.00 -18.65
CA GLU A 273 3.29 -18.45 -18.55
C GLU A 273 2.43 -19.03 -17.41
N TYR A 274 2.20 -18.23 -16.36
CA TYR A 274 1.51 -18.64 -15.14
C TYR A 274 0.31 -17.75 -14.85
N ALA A 275 -0.72 -18.32 -14.25
CA ALA A 275 -1.97 -17.65 -13.98
C ALA A 275 -2.17 -17.45 -12.47
N TYR A 276 -1.32 -16.66 -11.82
CA TYR A 276 -1.32 -16.48 -10.36
C TYR A 276 -1.97 -15.16 -9.91
N LEU A 277 -1.93 -14.12 -10.73
CA LEU A 277 -2.53 -12.81 -10.46
C LEU A 277 -3.76 -12.56 -11.34
N THR A 278 -4.76 -11.89 -10.78
CA THR A 278 -6.01 -11.51 -11.44
C THR A 278 -6.37 -10.08 -11.10
N ASN A 279 -6.84 -9.31 -12.08
CA ASN A 279 -7.45 -8.00 -11.86
C ASN A 279 -8.95 -8.18 -11.60
N LYS A 280 -9.43 -7.78 -10.42
CA LYS A 280 -10.84 -7.98 -10.04
C LYS A 280 -11.80 -6.88 -10.50
N ARG A 281 -11.28 -5.72 -10.92
CA ARG A 281 -12.10 -4.51 -11.16
C ARG A 281 -12.31 -4.19 -12.63
N TYR A 282 -11.35 -4.47 -13.50
CA TYR A 282 -11.46 -4.16 -14.92
C TYR A 282 -11.07 -5.37 -15.78
N ASP A 283 -11.80 -5.59 -16.88
CA ASP A 283 -11.41 -6.48 -17.99
C ASP A 283 -10.42 -5.78 -18.95
N THR A 284 -9.58 -4.91 -18.39
CA THR A 284 -8.54 -4.21 -19.13
C THR A 284 -7.16 -4.65 -18.67
N GLU A 285 -6.28 -4.89 -19.64
CA GLU A 285 -4.83 -4.97 -19.45
C GLU A 285 -4.31 -3.73 -18.72
N GLY A 286 -3.07 -3.71 -18.25
CA GLY A 286 -2.48 -2.51 -17.63
C GLY A 286 -2.11 -2.68 -16.17
N PHE A 287 -1.52 -3.83 -15.83
CA PHE A 287 -0.81 -4.00 -14.57
C PHE A 287 0.54 -4.68 -14.81
N GLN A 288 1.33 -4.86 -13.77
CA GLN A 288 2.60 -5.55 -13.86
C GLN A 288 2.38 -7.07 -13.76
N HIS A 289 2.75 -7.80 -14.81
CA HIS A 289 2.52 -9.24 -14.91
C HIS A 289 3.77 -10.08 -14.60
N THR A 290 4.92 -9.48 -14.36
CA THR A 290 6.17 -10.17 -13.97
C THR A 290 6.59 -9.76 -12.56
N ILE A 291 7.41 -10.59 -11.92
CA ILE A 291 8.14 -10.17 -10.71
C ILE A 291 9.44 -9.50 -11.18
N ALA A 292 9.53 -8.19 -10.99
CA ALA A 292 10.76 -7.46 -11.22
C ALA A 292 11.73 -7.71 -10.05
N CYS A 293 13.00 -7.97 -10.33
CA CYS A 293 13.99 -8.30 -9.32
C CYS A 293 15.28 -7.54 -9.55
N PHE A 294 15.85 -7.10 -8.44
CA PHE A 294 17.22 -6.64 -8.36
C PHE A 294 18.03 -7.63 -7.53
N LYS A 295 19.27 -7.90 -7.95
CA LYS A 295 20.21 -8.73 -7.21
C LYS A 295 21.51 -7.97 -7.01
N PHE A 296 21.86 -7.73 -5.76
CA PHE A 296 23.14 -7.20 -5.37
C PHE A 296 24.08 -8.32 -4.96
N ILE A 297 25.29 -8.33 -5.51
CA ILE A 297 26.36 -9.26 -5.17
C ILE A 297 27.51 -8.46 -4.56
N PRO A 298 27.77 -8.59 -3.24
CA PRO A 298 28.90 -7.96 -2.58
C PRO A 298 30.24 -8.41 -3.18
N ASP A 299 31.26 -7.55 -3.10
CA ASP A 299 32.63 -7.94 -3.44
C ASP A 299 33.22 -8.95 -2.44
N ASN A 300 32.75 -8.88 -1.18
CA ASN A 300 33.11 -9.82 -0.14
C ASN A 300 32.37 -11.15 -0.38
N ALA A 301 33.11 -12.20 -0.77
CA ALA A 301 32.53 -13.50 -1.09
C ALA A 301 31.91 -14.23 0.11
N GLU A 302 32.20 -13.82 1.35
CA GLU A 302 31.59 -14.37 2.57
C GLU A 302 30.25 -13.70 2.91
N SER A 303 29.92 -12.58 2.26
CA SER A 303 28.67 -11.86 2.47
C SER A 303 27.56 -12.42 1.58
N ASN A 304 26.34 -12.45 2.11
CA ASN A 304 25.17 -12.88 1.36
C ASN A 304 24.85 -11.90 0.23
N ALA A 305 24.54 -12.42 -0.96
CA ALA A 305 23.88 -11.61 -1.98
C ALA A 305 22.49 -11.18 -1.47
N THR A 306 21.99 -10.04 -1.96
CA THR A 306 20.67 -9.51 -1.57
C THR A 306 19.78 -9.42 -2.79
N VAL A 307 18.57 -9.98 -2.71
CA VAL A 307 17.53 -9.87 -3.74
C VAL A 307 16.41 -9.01 -3.22
N PHE A 308 15.98 -8.02 -4.00
CA PHE A 308 14.73 -7.31 -3.70
C PHE A 308 13.83 -7.33 -4.91
N SER A 309 12.55 -7.62 -4.67
CA SER A 309 11.56 -7.86 -5.72
C SER A 309 10.44 -6.85 -5.69
N ASN A 310 9.78 -6.64 -6.83
CA ASN A 310 8.67 -5.74 -6.97
C ASN A 310 7.57 -6.35 -7.84
N PHE A 311 6.35 -6.42 -7.31
CA PHE A 311 5.10 -6.66 -8.06
C PHE A 311 3.91 -6.30 -7.17
N GLY A 312 2.76 -6.01 -7.79
CA GLY A 312 1.51 -5.68 -7.08
C GLY A 312 0.63 -6.90 -6.87
N ALA A 313 0.37 -7.30 -5.62
CA ALA A 313 -0.63 -8.32 -5.31
C ALA A 313 -1.05 -8.31 -3.83
N HIS A 314 -2.35 -8.47 -3.56
CA HIS A 314 -2.89 -8.61 -2.20
C HIS A 314 -2.42 -9.90 -1.49
N PRO A 315 -1.68 -9.83 -0.36
CA PRO A 315 -1.42 -10.95 0.55
C PRO A 315 -2.66 -11.31 1.36
N THR A 316 -3.57 -12.03 0.68
CA THR A 316 -4.88 -12.42 1.21
C THR A 316 -5.15 -13.92 1.00
N THR A 317 -4.10 -14.74 0.97
CA THR A 317 -4.23 -16.19 0.78
C THR A 317 -4.82 -16.85 2.02
N ILE A 318 -4.48 -16.34 3.21
CA ILE A 318 -4.90 -16.88 4.50
C ILE A 318 -6.39 -16.58 4.77
N ASN A 319 -7.02 -17.46 5.55
CA ASN A 319 -8.41 -17.27 5.97
C ASN A 319 -8.52 -16.07 6.92
N ARG A 320 -9.48 -15.17 6.64
CA ARG A 320 -9.76 -13.97 7.44
C ARG A 320 -10.11 -14.28 8.89
N ALA A 321 -10.58 -15.48 9.19
CA ALA A 321 -10.96 -15.92 10.53
C ALA A 321 -9.79 -16.52 11.34
N THR A 322 -8.55 -16.47 10.84
CA THR A 322 -7.40 -17.02 11.55
C THR A 322 -7.16 -16.31 12.89
N GLU A 323 -6.83 -17.09 13.92
CA GLU A 323 -6.42 -16.58 15.23
C GLU A 323 -4.89 -16.50 15.37
N LYS A 324 -4.13 -16.83 14.31
CA LYS A 324 -2.67 -16.76 14.30
C LYS A 324 -2.15 -15.68 13.37
N LEU A 325 -1.12 -15.00 13.83
CA LEU A 325 -0.34 -14.06 13.04
C LEU A 325 0.32 -14.78 11.86
N SER A 326 0.20 -14.20 10.67
CA SER A 326 1.03 -14.56 9.53
C SER A 326 1.20 -13.41 8.53
N ALA A 327 2.41 -13.26 8.00
CA ALA A 327 2.75 -12.33 6.93
C ALA A 327 2.54 -12.93 5.52
N ASP A 328 1.68 -13.94 5.39
CA ASP A 328 1.17 -14.49 4.11
C ASP A 328 2.29 -14.89 3.13
N PHE A 329 2.02 -14.91 1.80
CA PHE A 329 3.00 -15.34 0.81
C PHE A 329 4.33 -14.55 0.83
N PRO A 330 4.40 -13.23 1.15
CA PRO A 330 5.67 -12.51 1.25
C PRO A 330 6.69 -13.18 2.19
N HIS A 331 6.22 -13.66 3.36
CA HIS A 331 7.07 -14.39 4.31
C HIS A 331 7.70 -15.64 3.68
N TYR A 332 6.91 -16.39 2.91
CA TYR A 332 7.36 -17.64 2.30
C TYR A 332 8.26 -17.43 1.08
N ILE A 333 8.15 -16.29 0.39
CA ILE A 333 9.17 -15.89 -0.59
C ILE A 333 10.49 -15.66 0.15
N GLU A 334 10.49 -14.82 1.19
CA GLU A 334 11.68 -14.48 1.95
C GLU A 334 12.35 -15.74 2.52
N LYS A 335 11.58 -16.61 3.15
CA LYS A 335 12.06 -17.87 3.71
C LYS A 335 12.80 -18.71 2.66
N SER A 336 12.23 -18.88 1.47
CA SER A 336 12.84 -19.71 0.42
C SER A 336 14.07 -19.06 -0.21
N ILE A 337 14.13 -17.72 -0.29
CA ILE A 337 15.33 -17.02 -0.76
C ILE A 337 16.44 -17.07 0.29
N ASN A 338 16.12 -16.90 1.57
CA ASN A 338 17.06 -17.04 2.69
C ASN A 338 17.68 -18.45 2.75
N GLU A 339 16.88 -19.50 2.53
CA GLU A 339 17.37 -20.89 2.43
C GLU A 339 18.36 -21.10 1.27
N SER A 340 18.34 -20.24 0.25
CA SER A 340 19.32 -20.26 -0.85
C SER A 340 20.61 -19.48 -0.55
N GLY A 341 20.74 -18.90 0.65
CA GLY A 341 21.91 -18.13 1.08
C GLY A 341 21.91 -16.66 0.65
N MET A 342 20.73 -16.09 0.39
CA MET A 342 20.57 -14.68 -0.01
C MET A 342 19.63 -13.96 0.93
N ASN A 343 19.84 -12.66 1.15
CA ASN A 343 18.87 -11.81 1.84
C ASN A 343 17.70 -11.46 0.89
N PHE A 344 16.52 -11.16 1.42
CA PHE A 344 15.36 -10.80 0.62
C PHE A 344 14.54 -9.63 1.17
N MET A 345 14.04 -8.78 0.27
CA MET A 345 13.03 -7.75 0.57
C MET A 345 11.94 -7.73 -0.51
N PHE A 346 10.67 -7.70 -0.09
CA PHE A 346 9.52 -7.58 -0.98
C PHE A 346 9.01 -6.13 -1.03
N ILE A 347 8.98 -5.55 -2.22
CA ILE A 347 8.44 -4.22 -2.49
C ILE A 347 7.07 -4.38 -3.13
N GLN A 348 6.02 -3.95 -2.43
CA GLN A 348 4.67 -4.01 -2.94
C GLN A 348 4.48 -3.05 -4.13
N GLY A 349 3.78 -3.51 -5.16
CA GLY A 349 3.47 -2.74 -6.37
C GLY A 349 2.11 -2.01 -6.31
N ALA A 350 1.66 -1.54 -7.47
CA ALA A 350 0.29 -1.05 -7.64
C ALA A 350 -0.70 -2.22 -7.58
N GLN A 351 -1.30 -2.43 -6.42
CA GLN A 351 -1.93 -3.70 -6.06
C GLN A 351 -3.46 -3.62 -5.88
N SER A 352 -4.07 -2.42 -5.94
CA SER A 352 -5.46 -2.19 -5.50
C SER A 352 -6.49 -3.22 -5.98
N PRO A 353 -6.64 -3.52 -7.28
CA PRO A 353 -7.59 -4.55 -7.71
C PRO A 353 -6.92 -5.92 -7.92
N ILE A 354 -5.62 -6.04 -7.66
CA ILE A 354 -4.81 -7.20 -8.01
C ILE A 354 -4.85 -8.22 -6.89
N SER A 355 -5.34 -9.41 -7.22
CA SER A 355 -5.51 -10.51 -6.28
C SER A 355 -4.81 -11.77 -6.71
N VAL A 356 -4.32 -12.50 -5.72
CA VAL A 356 -3.69 -13.81 -5.89
C VAL A 356 -4.73 -14.93 -6.00
N ARG A 357 -4.43 -15.95 -6.80
CA ARG A 357 -5.21 -17.19 -6.85
C ARG A 357 -4.72 -18.16 -5.79
N LYS A 358 -5.58 -18.51 -4.82
CA LYS A 358 -5.28 -19.40 -3.68
C LYS A 358 -4.95 -20.86 -4.06
N GLY A 359 -4.81 -21.17 -5.35
CA GLY A 359 -4.51 -22.48 -5.90
C GLY A 359 -4.02 -22.35 -7.35
N GLY A 360 -3.61 -23.47 -7.96
CA GLY A 360 -3.05 -23.50 -9.31
C GLY A 360 -1.53 -23.65 -9.37
N VAL A 361 -0.86 -23.73 -8.22
CA VAL A 361 0.54 -24.19 -8.16
C VAL A 361 0.56 -25.71 -8.36
N GLU A 362 1.15 -26.15 -9.46
CA GLU A 362 1.26 -27.57 -9.83
C GLU A 362 2.71 -28.09 -9.76
N THR A 363 3.67 -27.21 -9.43
CA THR A 363 5.10 -27.54 -9.36
C THR A 363 5.36 -28.58 -8.27
N LYS A 364 5.72 -29.81 -8.68
CA LYS A 364 5.90 -30.94 -7.76
C LYS A 364 6.87 -30.66 -6.60
N SER A 365 8.02 -30.06 -6.87
CA SER A 365 9.02 -29.76 -5.83
C SER A 365 8.50 -28.78 -4.77
N VAL A 366 7.68 -27.81 -5.19
CA VAL A 366 7.01 -26.87 -4.28
C VAL A 366 5.98 -27.62 -3.44
N LEU A 367 5.13 -28.42 -4.06
CA LEU A 367 4.09 -29.19 -3.36
C LEU A 367 4.69 -30.22 -2.39
N ASP A 368 5.78 -30.89 -2.76
CA ASP A 368 6.51 -31.81 -1.88
C ASP A 368 7.05 -31.08 -0.64
N LYS A 369 7.63 -29.88 -0.81
CA LYS A 369 8.11 -29.05 0.31
C LYS A 369 6.96 -28.63 1.23
N VAL A 370 5.85 -28.16 0.67
CA VAL A 370 4.66 -27.76 1.45
C VAL A 370 4.10 -28.96 2.22
N ALA A 371 4.02 -30.14 1.60
CA ALA A 371 3.56 -31.36 2.25
C ALA A 371 4.48 -31.80 3.39
N ALA A 372 5.80 -31.71 3.20
CA ALA A 372 6.78 -32.02 4.24
C ALA A 372 6.65 -31.07 5.45
N GLU A 373 6.44 -29.77 5.22
CA GLU A 373 6.23 -28.80 6.30
C GLU A 373 4.84 -28.89 6.96
N ALA A 374 3.87 -29.52 6.29
CA ALA A 374 2.55 -29.78 6.84
C ALA A 374 2.53 -31.00 7.77
N GLU A 375 3.55 -31.86 7.72
CA GLU A 375 3.60 -33.09 8.50
C GLU A 375 3.60 -32.79 10.01
N GLY A 376 2.51 -33.17 10.69
CA GLY A 376 2.36 -32.99 12.14
C GLY A 376 1.85 -31.61 12.59
N ASP A 377 1.61 -30.66 11.68
CA ASP A 377 0.97 -29.38 12.00
C ASP A 377 -0.55 -29.45 11.75
N PRO A 378 -1.39 -29.42 12.80
CA PRO A 378 -2.84 -29.50 12.65
C PRO A 378 -3.47 -28.28 11.95
N ASN A 379 -2.74 -27.17 11.76
CA ASN A 379 -3.24 -25.96 11.09
C ASN A 379 -2.69 -25.82 9.67
N ALA A 380 -1.84 -26.72 9.19
CA ALA A 380 -1.09 -26.54 7.95
C ALA A 380 -1.99 -26.30 6.72
N SER A 381 -3.20 -26.86 6.70
CA SER A 381 -4.18 -26.64 5.63
C SER A 381 -4.52 -25.17 5.43
N ASP A 382 -4.57 -24.38 6.51
CA ASP A 382 -5.01 -22.99 6.49
C ASP A 382 -3.95 -22.05 5.87
N TYR A 383 -2.69 -22.50 5.85
CA TYR A 383 -1.52 -21.77 5.35
C TYR A 383 -0.93 -22.39 4.07
N THR A 384 -1.51 -23.49 3.59
CA THR A 384 -1.02 -24.21 2.39
C THR A 384 -0.98 -23.31 1.16
N ALA A 385 -1.98 -22.44 0.97
CA ALA A 385 -2.03 -21.51 -0.15
C ALA A 385 -0.90 -20.45 -0.08
N ALA A 386 -0.67 -19.87 1.10
CA ALA A 386 0.41 -18.90 1.36
C ALA A 386 1.78 -19.51 1.05
N LYS A 387 2.04 -20.69 1.61
CA LYS A 387 3.29 -21.45 1.39
C LYS A 387 3.50 -21.81 -0.08
N SER A 388 2.46 -22.35 -0.72
CA SER A 388 2.55 -22.79 -2.13
C SER A 388 2.88 -21.62 -3.05
N LEU A 389 2.18 -20.49 -2.90
CA LEU A 389 2.44 -19.31 -3.72
C LEU A 389 3.81 -18.67 -3.41
N GLY A 390 4.15 -18.49 -2.14
CA GLY A 390 5.44 -17.88 -1.77
C GLY A 390 6.64 -18.70 -2.24
N TYR A 391 6.60 -20.02 -2.08
CA TYR A 391 7.66 -20.92 -2.59
C TYR A 391 7.70 -20.98 -4.11
N GLU A 392 6.55 -20.91 -4.79
CA GLU A 392 6.52 -20.86 -6.25
C GLU A 392 7.08 -19.54 -6.78
N PHE A 393 6.72 -18.40 -6.18
CA PHE A 393 7.32 -17.11 -6.54
C PHE A 393 8.82 -17.09 -6.27
N ALA A 394 9.29 -17.61 -5.14
CA ALA A 394 10.72 -17.75 -4.88
C ALA A 394 11.43 -18.62 -5.93
N ARG A 395 10.83 -19.75 -6.34
CA ARG A 395 11.35 -20.59 -7.42
C ARG A 395 11.47 -19.80 -8.73
N LEU A 396 10.44 -19.07 -9.12
CA LEU A 396 10.46 -18.24 -10.33
C LEU A 396 11.56 -17.18 -10.30
N ILE A 397 11.76 -16.53 -9.16
CA ILE A 397 12.86 -15.57 -8.94
C ILE A 397 14.22 -16.26 -9.09
N LEU A 398 14.40 -17.40 -8.43
CA LEU A 398 15.65 -18.17 -8.46
C LEU A 398 15.98 -18.69 -9.87
N ASP A 399 14.99 -19.10 -10.65
CA ASP A 399 15.19 -19.57 -12.02
C ASP A 399 15.55 -18.39 -12.97
N ALA A 400 14.86 -17.26 -12.80
CA ALA A 400 15.03 -16.08 -13.65
C ALA A 400 16.35 -15.34 -13.43
N GLN A 401 17.02 -15.53 -12.28
CA GLN A 401 18.30 -14.85 -11.98
C GLN A 401 19.39 -15.11 -13.03
N SER A 402 19.30 -16.20 -13.77
CA SER A 402 20.23 -16.53 -14.87
C SER A 402 20.16 -15.53 -16.04
N LYS A 403 19.08 -14.75 -16.13
CA LYS A 403 18.83 -13.71 -17.14
C LYS A 403 19.26 -12.31 -16.66
N ALA A 404 19.88 -12.20 -15.48
CA ALA A 404 20.23 -10.93 -14.86
C ALA A 404 21.22 -10.11 -15.69
N VAL A 405 20.87 -8.85 -15.92
CA VAL A 405 21.71 -7.87 -16.63
C VAL A 405 22.31 -6.87 -15.65
N PRO A 406 23.57 -6.42 -15.84
CA PRO A 406 24.18 -5.43 -14.97
C PRO A 406 23.41 -4.10 -14.95
N VAL A 407 23.34 -3.47 -13.78
CA VAL A 407 22.75 -2.13 -13.59
C VAL A 407 23.88 -1.16 -13.28
N GLU A 408 24.00 -0.09 -14.07
CA GLU A 408 25.02 0.94 -13.86
C GLU A 408 24.81 1.72 -12.56
N PRO A 409 25.87 2.18 -11.87
CA PRO A 409 25.76 2.92 -10.61
C PRO A 409 25.28 4.35 -10.80
N VAL A 410 23.96 4.48 -10.93
CA VAL A 410 23.20 5.74 -10.96
C VAL A 410 22.00 5.59 -10.04
N LEU A 411 21.93 6.41 -9.00
CA LEU A 411 20.76 6.48 -8.11
C LEU A 411 20.22 7.91 -8.09
N ASN A 412 19.09 8.15 -8.74
CA ASN A 412 18.39 9.44 -8.63
C ASN A 412 17.16 9.24 -7.75
N ILE A 413 16.86 10.20 -6.89
CA ILE A 413 15.65 10.16 -6.09
C ILE A 413 15.14 11.58 -5.85
N ASP A 414 13.85 11.80 -6.04
CA ASP A 414 13.20 13.09 -5.83
C ASP A 414 11.82 12.83 -5.25
N MET A 415 11.58 13.38 -4.07
CA MET A 415 10.36 13.22 -3.31
C MET A 415 9.66 14.57 -3.20
N ASP A 416 8.34 14.57 -3.27
CA ASP A 416 7.52 15.76 -3.09
C ASP A 416 6.36 15.48 -2.12
N GLU A 417 5.91 16.53 -1.45
CA GLU A 417 4.74 16.51 -0.59
C GLU A 417 3.54 17.06 -1.35
N CYS A 418 2.47 16.28 -1.45
CA CYS A 418 1.24 16.71 -2.10
C CYS A 418 0.06 16.63 -1.15
N THR A 419 -0.99 17.41 -1.44
CA THR A 419 -2.26 17.35 -0.72
C THR A 419 -3.26 16.45 -1.44
N VAL A 420 -3.93 15.60 -0.65
CA VAL A 420 -5.07 14.79 -1.09
C VAL A 420 -6.30 15.26 -0.33
N LYS A 421 -7.30 15.74 -1.06
CA LYS A 421 -8.51 16.30 -0.46
C LYS A 421 -9.35 15.18 0.13
N LEU A 422 -9.76 15.36 1.39
CA LEU A 422 -10.69 14.43 2.01
C LEU A 422 -12.11 14.74 1.58
N ASP A 423 -12.78 13.76 1.00
CA ASP A 423 -14.23 13.85 0.83
C ASP A 423 -14.98 13.61 2.13
N ARG A 424 -16.25 14.02 2.15
CA ARG A 424 -17.15 13.68 3.25
C ARG A 424 -17.31 12.16 3.30
N GLY A 425 -16.96 11.56 4.44
CA GLY A 425 -16.93 10.11 4.57
C GLY A 425 -16.29 9.62 5.86
N LEU A 426 -15.94 8.33 5.89
CA LEU A 426 -15.32 7.71 7.06
C LEU A 426 -13.95 8.34 7.38
N MET A 427 -13.14 8.60 6.34
CA MET A 427 -11.82 9.21 6.46
C MET A 427 -11.88 10.63 7.06
N GLN A 428 -12.90 11.43 6.70
CA GLN A 428 -13.17 12.73 7.32
C GLN A 428 -13.36 12.59 8.84
N LEU A 429 -14.15 11.60 9.29
CA LEU A 429 -14.34 11.42 10.72
C LEU A 429 -13.06 10.94 11.41
N GLY A 430 -12.23 10.16 10.72
CA GLY A 430 -10.89 9.78 11.19
C GLY A 430 -9.99 10.98 11.43
N ALA A 431 -9.99 11.94 10.49
CA ALA A 431 -9.35 13.23 10.64
C ALA A 431 -9.95 14.03 11.82
N ALA A 432 -11.27 14.26 11.85
CA ALA A 432 -11.90 15.04 12.93
C ALA A 432 -11.68 14.43 14.33
N SER A 433 -11.51 13.10 14.43
CA SER A 433 -11.27 12.38 15.68
C SER A 433 -9.79 12.20 16.05
N GLN A 434 -8.86 12.62 15.18
CA GLN A 434 -7.41 12.44 15.34
C GLN A 434 -7.00 10.98 15.58
N LEU A 435 -7.76 10.02 15.03
CA LEU A 435 -7.54 8.58 15.26
C LEU A 435 -6.67 7.91 14.22
N LEU A 436 -6.58 8.52 13.05
CA LEU A 436 -5.77 8.01 11.95
C LEU A 436 -4.42 8.72 11.97
N GLY A 437 -3.34 8.00 11.69
CA GLY A 437 -1.97 8.52 11.76
C GLY A 437 -1.58 9.44 10.60
N PHE A 438 -2.54 10.09 9.95
CA PHE A 438 -2.29 10.94 8.79
C PHE A 438 -1.87 12.35 9.20
N THR A 439 -0.98 12.95 8.43
CA THR A 439 -0.69 14.38 8.52
C THR A 439 -1.87 15.14 7.92
N THR A 440 -2.72 15.73 8.76
CA THR A 440 -3.97 16.38 8.34
C THR A 440 -3.87 17.90 8.46
N VAL A 441 -4.38 18.62 7.46
CA VAL A 441 -4.42 20.08 7.41
C VAL A 441 -5.83 20.60 7.16
N PHE A 442 -6.14 21.81 7.63
CA PHE A 442 -7.35 22.51 7.24
C PHE A 442 -7.26 23.00 5.80
N ASP A 443 -8.26 22.65 4.98
CA ASP A 443 -8.33 23.00 3.57
C ASP A 443 -9.78 23.36 3.19
N ASN A 444 -10.04 24.66 2.99
CA ASN A 444 -11.35 25.16 2.59
C ASN A 444 -11.74 24.77 1.15
N SER A 445 -10.78 24.30 0.33
CA SER A 445 -11.03 23.82 -1.02
C SER A 445 -11.46 22.35 -1.06
N SER A 446 -11.40 21.66 0.09
CA SER A 446 -11.86 20.30 0.29
C SER A 446 -13.33 20.27 0.73
N SER A 447 -14.09 19.28 0.26
CA SER A 447 -15.52 19.16 0.58
C SER A 447 -15.77 18.89 2.07
N SER A 448 -14.83 18.23 2.75
CA SER A 448 -14.85 17.96 4.18
C SER A 448 -14.29 19.10 5.05
N GLY A 449 -13.53 20.03 4.45
CA GLY A 449 -12.73 21.04 5.17
C GLY A 449 -11.32 20.57 5.54
N TYR A 450 -10.95 19.33 5.19
CA TYR A 450 -9.65 18.73 5.50
C TYR A 450 -8.96 18.18 4.26
N SER A 451 -7.63 18.20 4.28
CA SER A 451 -6.79 17.47 3.32
C SER A 451 -5.73 16.69 4.07
N LEU A 452 -5.29 15.58 3.49
CA LEU A 452 -4.11 14.85 3.94
C LEU A 452 -2.89 15.40 3.22
N VAL A 453 -1.78 15.59 3.94
CA VAL A 453 -0.46 15.78 3.33
C VAL A 453 0.22 14.43 3.27
N THR A 454 0.71 14.07 2.09
CA THR A 454 1.33 12.77 1.83
C THR A 454 2.52 12.92 0.87
N GLU A 455 3.26 11.83 0.65
CA GLU A 455 4.53 11.85 -0.08
C GLU A 455 4.45 11.03 -1.37
N VAL A 456 4.92 11.60 -2.47
CA VAL A 456 5.04 10.95 -3.79
C VAL A 456 6.49 11.10 -4.24
N GLY A 457 7.00 10.14 -5.00
CA GLY A 457 8.43 10.08 -5.32
C GLY A 457 8.72 9.50 -6.69
N TYR A 458 9.85 9.91 -7.25
CA TYR A 458 10.46 9.39 -8.47
C TYR A 458 11.88 8.91 -8.15
N ILE A 459 12.18 7.66 -8.50
CA ILE A 459 13.46 7.01 -8.24
C ILE A 459 14.00 6.44 -9.56
N GLU A 460 15.30 6.60 -9.82
CA GLU A 460 16.00 5.86 -10.85
C GLU A 460 17.06 4.96 -10.25
N ILE A 461 17.11 3.71 -10.71
CA ILE A 461 18.13 2.73 -10.34
C ILE A 461 18.80 2.27 -11.63
N GLY A 462 20.03 2.71 -11.85
CA GLY A 462 20.67 2.68 -13.16
C GLY A 462 20.06 3.68 -14.13
N THR A 463 20.31 3.46 -15.42
CA THR A 463 19.94 4.40 -16.49
C THR A 463 18.59 4.10 -17.13
N ASN A 464 18.05 2.88 -16.94
CA ASN A 464 16.90 2.36 -17.69
C ASN A 464 15.74 1.88 -16.79
N ILE A 465 15.77 2.14 -15.49
CA ILE A 465 14.72 1.71 -14.55
C ILE A 465 14.27 2.90 -13.71
N ALA A 466 12.99 3.22 -13.81
CA ALA A 466 12.32 4.18 -12.94
C ALA A 466 11.34 3.46 -12.01
N MET A 467 11.21 3.95 -10.79
CA MET A 467 10.22 3.50 -9.81
C MET A 467 9.53 4.72 -9.21
N ILE A 468 8.21 4.73 -9.19
CA ILE A 468 7.44 5.76 -8.49
C ILE A 468 7.02 5.27 -7.10
N THR A 469 7.07 6.13 -6.09
CA THR A 469 6.49 5.82 -4.77
C THR A 469 5.09 6.38 -4.68
N VAL A 470 4.12 5.58 -4.23
CA VAL A 470 2.73 6.01 -4.11
C VAL A 470 2.14 5.72 -2.72
N PRO A 471 1.43 6.69 -2.13
CA PRO A 471 1.05 6.69 -0.70
C PRO A 471 -0.20 5.87 -0.37
N GLY A 472 -0.46 4.76 -1.06
CA GLY A 472 -1.69 3.98 -0.86
C GLY A 472 -1.84 2.82 -1.83
N GLU A 473 -3.06 2.31 -1.92
CA GLU A 473 -3.43 1.22 -2.81
C GLU A 473 -3.80 1.79 -4.19
N LEU A 474 -2.80 1.95 -5.06
CA LEU A 474 -2.99 2.48 -6.40
C LEU A 474 -3.56 1.44 -7.37
N ILE A 475 -4.55 1.86 -8.16
CA ILE A 475 -4.99 1.13 -9.34
C ILE A 475 -3.90 1.19 -10.44
N PRO A 476 -3.36 0.05 -10.90
CA PRO A 476 -2.20 0.00 -11.79
C PRO A 476 -2.42 0.66 -13.15
N GLN A 477 -3.65 0.72 -13.64
CA GLN A 477 -4.00 1.37 -14.90
C GLN A 477 -3.64 2.87 -14.93
N LEU A 478 -3.62 3.53 -13.76
CA LEU A 478 -3.19 4.94 -13.66
C LEU A 478 -1.69 5.13 -13.99
N VAL A 479 -0.89 4.05 -13.89
CA VAL A 479 0.54 4.05 -14.23
C VAL A 479 0.76 3.47 -15.62
N TYR A 480 0.20 2.30 -15.89
CA TYR A 480 0.52 1.50 -17.07
C TYR A 480 -0.45 1.71 -18.25
N GLY A 481 -1.51 2.50 -18.07
CA GLY A 481 -2.51 2.77 -19.10
C GLY A 481 -3.75 1.87 -19.00
N ASN A 482 -4.61 1.96 -20.02
CA ASN A 482 -5.91 1.28 -20.06
C ASN A 482 -6.83 1.61 -18.87
N VAL A 483 -6.81 2.88 -18.44
CA VAL A 483 -7.78 3.42 -17.50
C VAL A 483 -9.19 3.25 -18.07
N VAL A 484 -10.14 2.95 -17.19
CA VAL A 484 -11.56 2.77 -17.53
C VAL A 484 -12.09 3.90 -18.42
N THR A 485 -12.82 3.50 -19.47
CA THR A 485 -13.33 4.42 -20.48
C THR A 485 -14.48 5.28 -19.94
N ALA A 486 -14.82 6.37 -20.62
CA ALA A 486 -15.99 7.17 -20.25
C ALA A 486 -17.32 6.40 -20.35
N GLU A 487 -17.40 5.36 -21.18
CA GLU A 487 -18.61 4.53 -21.32
C GLU A 487 -18.81 3.66 -20.08
N ASP A 488 -17.72 3.15 -19.52
CA ASP A 488 -17.74 2.19 -18.41
C ASP A 488 -17.54 2.85 -17.03
N ALA A 489 -17.04 4.09 -16.99
CA ALA A 489 -16.75 4.79 -15.75
C ALA A 489 -18.00 5.31 -15.04
N TYR A 490 -18.02 5.27 -13.70
CA TYR A 490 -19.15 5.70 -12.88
C TYR A 490 -19.68 7.12 -13.21
N LEU A 491 -18.79 8.08 -13.45
CA LEU A 491 -19.18 9.47 -13.76
C LEU A 491 -19.53 9.71 -15.23
N GLY A 492 -19.33 8.72 -16.11
CA GLY A 492 -19.56 8.85 -17.55
C GLY A 492 -18.59 9.82 -18.25
N THR A 493 -17.42 10.07 -17.64
CA THR A 493 -16.40 11.00 -18.14
C THR A 493 -15.07 10.30 -18.40
N SER A 494 -14.23 10.88 -19.26
CA SER A 494 -12.89 10.34 -19.51
C SER A 494 -11.93 10.70 -18.36
N TRP A 495 -10.91 9.86 -18.18
CA TRP A 495 -9.74 10.20 -17.39
C TRP A 495 -8.82 11.09 -18.24
N GLU A 496 -8.37 12.22 -17.67
CA GLU A 496 -7.72 13.28 -18.43
C GLU A 496 -6.18 13.32 -18.26
N LEU A 497 -5.62 12.60 -17.29
CA LEU A 497 -4.17 12.59 -17.08
C LEU A 497 -3.51 11.46 -17.86
N SER A 498 -2.33 11.72 -18.42
CA SER A 498 -1.51 10.66 -19.02
C SER A 498 -1.13 9.61 -17.97
N PRO A 499 -1.09 8.32 -18.36
CA PRO A 499 -0.47 7.28 -17.53
C PRO A 499 0.95 7.69 -17.13
N THR A 500 1.34 7.43 -15.89
CA THR A 500 2.66 7.85 -15.41
C THR A 500 3.80 7.19 -16.17
N ALA A 501 3.64 5.96 -16.65
CA ALA A 501 4.65 5.32 -17.49
C ALA A 501 4.90 6.10 -18.79
N ASP A 502 3.85 6.65 -19.41
CA ASP A 502 4.00 7.49 -20.62
C ASP A 502 4.75 8.78 -20.30
N ALA A 503 4.44 9.42 -19.17
CA ALA A 503 5.14 10.62 -18.72
C ALA A 503 6.64 10.37 -18.48
N ILE A 504 7.00 9.20 -17.93
CA ILE A 504 8.38 8.79 -17.70
C ILE A 504 9.10 8.46 -19.02
N ARG A 505 8.41 7.81 -19.95
CA ARG A 505 8.95 7.30 -21.22
C ARG A 505 9.08 8.35 -22.33
N ILE A 506 8.78 9.62 -22.06
CA ILE A 506 8.92 10.72 -23.03
C ILE A 506 10.35 10.79 -23.60
N SER A 507 11.38 10.72 -22.74
CA SER A 507 12.78 10.78 -23.15
C SER A 507 13.40 9.41 -23.46
N ASP A 508 12.77 8.33 -23.01
CA ASP A 508 13.26 6.96 -23.10
C ASP A 508 12.10 5.96 -23.20
N PRO A 509 11.64 5.62 -24.43
CA PRO A 509 10.49 4.75 -24.65
C PRO A 509 10.62 3.34 -24.06
N ASP A 510 11.84 2.85 -23.92
CA ASP A 510 12.12 1.47 -23.47
C ASP A 510 12.33 1.38 -21.95
N LYS A 511 12.20 2.50 -21.23
CA LYS A 511 12.43 2.53 -19.79
C LYS A 511 11.46 1.61 -19.03
N THR A 512 12.02 0.78 -18.14
CA THR A 512 11.24 0.00 -17.18
C THR A 512 10.62 0.92 -16.15
N VAL A 513 9.32 0.79 -15.90
CA VAL A 513 8.57 1.58 -14.92
C VAL A 513 8.01 0.64 -13.86
N LEU A 514 8.37 0.88 -12.60
CA LEU A 514 7.95 0.12 -11.43
C LEU A 514 7.15 1.01 -10.47
N VAL A 515 6.44 0.39 -9.54
CA VAL A 515 5.68 1.10 -8.50
C VAL A 515 6.09 0.57 -7.13
N MET A 516 6.43 1.46 -6.21
CA MET A 516 6.50 1.20 -4.78
C MET A 516 5.19 1.67 -4.15
N GLY A 517 4.23 0.77 -4.04
CA GLY A 517 2.91 1.00 -3.46
C GLY A 517 2.95 1.05 -1.93
N LEU A 518 1.93 1.67 -1.32
CA LEU A 518 1.81 1.83 0.14
C LEU A 518 3.10 2.40 0.76
N CYS A 519 3.72 3.34 0.06
CA CYS A 519 5.02 3.91 0.40
C CYS A 519 4.86 5.27 1.06
N ASN A 520 5.53 5.48 2.19
CA ASN A 520 5.53 6.73 2.95
C ASN A 520 4.18 7.19 3.48
N ASP A 521 3.10 6.48 3.16
CA ASP A 521 1.78 6.61 3.77
C ASP A 521 0.88 5.44 3.34
N ALA A 522 -0.30 5.38 3.95
CA ALA A 522 -1.37 4.49 3.55
C ALA A 522 -2.72 5.24 3.56
N ILE A 523 -2.91 6.13 2.59
CA ILE A 523 -4.11 6.99 2.47
C ILE A 523 -5.35 6.24 1.96
N GLY A 524 -5.23 4.92 1.80
CA GLY A 524 -6.28 4.05 1.29
C GLY A 524 -6.22 3.86 -0.23
N TYR A 525 -7.37 3.57 -0.82
CA TYR A 525 -7.46 3.31 -2.26
C TYR A 525 -7.34 4.57 -3.11
N ILE A 526 -6.57 4.47 -4.20
CA ILE A 526 -6.35 5.53 -5.19
C ILE A 526 -6.93 5.05 -6.52
N ILE A 527 -8.14 5.53 -6.81
CA ILE A 527 -9.03 5.10 -7.89
C ILE A 527 -9.16 6.26 -8.89
N PRO A 528 -9.22 6.01 -10.21
CA PRO A 528 -9.47 7.05 -11.20
C PRO A 528 -10.66 7.93 -10.82
N ASP A 529 -10.46 9.25 -10.82
CA ASP A 529 -11.49 10.22 -10.43
C ASP A 529 -12.79 10.04 -11.23
N ASN A 530 -12.69 9.67 -12.50
CA ASN A 530 -13.85 9.45 -13.38
C ASN A 530 -14.68 8.22 -13.00
N ASP A 531 -14.13 7.28 -12.24
CA ASP A 531 -14.77 6.03 -11.82
C ASP A 531 -15.02 5.95 -10.31
N PHE A 532 -14.74 7.03 -9.58
CA PHE A 532 -15.00 7.07 -8.16
C PHE A 532 -16.50 7.11 -7.88
N ALA A 533 -17.01 6.08 -7.19
CA ALA A 533 -18.42 5.98 -6.81
C ALA A 533 -18.65 6.26 -5.31
N PRO A 534 -19.86 6.66 -4.88
CA PRO A 534 -20.23 6.64 -3.47
C PRO A 534 -20.03 5.24 -2.85
N PHE A 535 -19.43 5.12 -1.67
CA PHE A 535 -19.15 3.81 -1.04
C PHE A 535 -20.39 2.90 -0.85
N ILE A 536 -21.60 3.47 -0.79
CA ILE A 536 -22.85 2.69 -0.69
C ILE A 536 -23.10 1.84 -1.94
N THR A 537 -22.42 2.15 -3.04
CA THR A 537 -22.50 1.46 -4.32
C THR A 537 -22.14 -0.02 -4.19
N ASP A 538 -21.11 -0.40 -3.42
CA ASP A 538 -20.80 -1.81 -3.15
C ASP A 538 -21.88 -2.53 -2.34
N SER A 539 -22.48 -1.85 -1.35
CA SER A 539 -23.59 -2.42 -0.59
C SER A 539 -24.81 -2.67 -1.47
N LEU A 540 -25.09 -1.78 -2.44
CA LEU A 540 -26.11 -1.99 -3.46
C LEU A 540 -25.69 -3.09 -4.45
N TRP A 541 -24.39 -3.22 -4.71
CA TRP A 541 -23.85 -4.23 -5.61
C TRP A 541 -24.07 -5.64 -5.06
N ALA A 542 -23.81 -5.83 -3.77
CA ALA A 542 -24.01 -7.10 -3.05
C ALA A 542 -25.49 -7.47 -2.80
N MET A 543 -26.45 -6.64 -3.20
CA MET A 543 -27.87 -6.96 -3.04
C MET A 543 -28.34 -7.98 -4.09
N GLU A 544 -28.72 -9.16 -3.61
CA GLU A 544 -29.39 -10.19 -4.39
C GLU A 544 -30.90 -10.15 -4.14
N ILE A 545 -31.70 -10.05 -5.21
CA ILE A 545 -33.17 -10.14 -5.16
C ILE A 545 -33.59 -11.32 -6.05
N GLY A 546 -33.66 -12.52 -5.48
CA GLY A 546 -33.88 -13.75 -6.24
C GLY A 546 -32.63 -14.12 -7.06
N GLU A 547 -32.77 -14.36 -8.36
CA GLU A 547 -31.63 -14.55 -9.29
C GLU A 547 -31.05 -13.22 -9.82
N PHE A 548 -31.68 -12.09 -9.51
CA PHE A 548 -31.26 -10.77 -9.97
C PHE A 548 -30.13 -10.23 -9.09
N ARG A 549 -28.96 -10.02 -9.70
CA ARG A 549 -27.81 -9.37 -9.08
C ARG A 549 -27.85 -7.88 -9.38
N LEU A 550 -28.45 -7.12 -8.47
CA LEU A 550 -28.70 -5.68 -8.64
C LEU A 550 -27.42 -4.92 -9.03
N GLY A 551 -26.28 -5.28 -8.44
CA GLY A 551 -24.99 -4.67 -8.76
C GLY A 551 -24.48 -4.93 -10.17
N GLU A 552 -24.48 -6.21 -10.56
CA GLU A 552 -23.94 -6.68 -11.84
C GLU A 552 -24.73 -6.10 -13.03
N GLU A 553 -26.04 -5.91 -12.88
CA GLU A 553 -26.91 -5.33 -13.92
C GLU A 553 -26.81 -3.80 -14.04
N ILE A 554 -26.36 -3.12 -12.98
CA ILE A 554 -26.35 -1.64 -12.89
C ILE A 554 -24.98 -1.06 -13.15
N PHE A 555 -23.97 -1.64 -12.50
CA PHE A 555 -22.59 -1.19 -12.57
C PHE A 555 -21.82 -2.04 -13.58
N GLY A 556 -22.32 -3.23 -13.95
CA GLY A 556 -21.61 -4.20 -14.77
C GLY A 556 -20.94 -5.27 -13.91
N LYS A 557 -20.61 -6.40 -14.56
CA LYS A 557 -20.05 -7.60 -13.91
C LYS A 557 -18.72 -7.37 -13.19
N TYR A 558 -17.93 -6.41 -13.66
CA TYR A 558 -16.58 -6.13 -13.16
C TYR A 558 -16.48 -4.88 -12.28
N HIS A 559 -17.52 -4.04 -12.21
CA HIS A 559 -17.48 -2.77 -11.49
C HIS A 559 -17.95 -2.90 -10.05
N ARG A 560 -17.11 -3.52 -9.21
CA ARG A 560 -17.25 -3.41 -7.75
C ARG A 560 -16.60 -2.10 -7.30
N HIS A 561 -17.30 -1.37 -6.44
CA HIS A 561 -16.89 -0.07 -5.89
C HIS A 561 -16.76 -0.14 -4.36
N TYR A 562 -15.99 -1.12 -3.88
CA TYR A 562 -15.79 -1.32 -2.43
C TYR A 562 -14.62 -0.47 -1.90
N GLU A 563 -13.69 -0.16 -2.78
CA GLU A 563 -12.44 0.57 -2.52
C GLU A 563 -12.73 1.99 -2.01
N GLU A 564 -13.81 2.61 -2.45
CA GLU A 564 -14.24 3.97 -2.12
C GLU A 564 -14.59 4.13 -0.62
N LEU A 565 -14.88 3.04 0.11
CA LEU A 565 -15.11 3.09 1.55
C LEU A 565 -13.87 3.53 2.33
N LEU A 566 -12.70 3.09 1.88
CA LEU A 566 -11.41 3.34 2.50
C LEU A 566 -10.52 4.17 1.58
N SER A 567 -11.12 5.14 0.86
CA SER A 567 -10.37 6.12 0.07
C SER A 567 -10.46 7.51 0.73
N ALA A 568 -9.40 8.30 0.57
CA ALA A 568 -9.41 9.70 0.99
C ALA A 568 -10.49 10.52 0.27
N GLY A 569 -10.77 10.22 -1.01
CA GLY A 569 -11.82 10.88 -1.78
C GLY A 569 -11.65 10.76 -3.29
N GLY A 570 -12.61 11.27 -4.05
CA GLY A 570 -12.69 11.14 -5.51
C GLY A 570 -11.70 11.97 -6.30
N SER A 571 -10.79 12.68 -5.64
CA SER A 571 -9.66 13.40 -6.28
C SER A 571 -8.29 12.83 -5.89
N SER A 572 -8.27 11.67 -5.21
CA SER A 572 -7.01 11.07 -4.74
C SER A 572 -6.09 10.70 -5.90
N ALA A 573 -6.64 10.15 -6.99
CA ALA A 573 -5.82 9.76 -8.13
C ALA A 573 -5.26 10.98 -8.85
N SER A 574 -6.07 12.01 -9.13
CA SER A 574 -5.53 13.19 -9.82
C SER A 574 -4.46 13.91 -9.01
N SER A 575 -4.59 14.02 -7.69
CA SER A 575 -3.53 14.57 -6.82
C SER A 575 -2.23 13.76 -6.93
N VAL A 576 -2.30 12.44 -6.72
CA VAL A 576 -1.10 11.58 -6.68
C VAL A 576 -0.44 11.46 -8.06
N ILE A 577 -1.24 11.26 -9.11
CA ILE A 577 -0.72 11.11 -10.48
C ILE A 577 -0.18 12.43 -11.03
N SER A 578 -0.80 13.57 -10.69
CA SER A 578 -0.24 14.88 -11.08
C SER A 578 1.11 15.13 -10.42
N ALA A 579 1.27 14.80 -9.13
CA ALA A 579 2.55 14.90 -8.44
C ALA A 579 3.61 13.97 -9.06
N ALA A 580 3.28 12.69 -9.28
CA ALA A 580 4.17 11.72 -9.90
C ALA A 580 4.60 12.14 -11.33
N ASN A 581 3.64 12.62 -12.15
CA ASN A 581 3.91 13.09 -13.50
C ASN A 581 4.75 14.37 -13.50
N SER A 582 4.58 15.25 -12.50
CA SER A 582 5.40 16.47 -12.36
C SER A 582 6.85 16.14 -12.03
N LEU A 583 7.09 15.16 -11.14
CA LEU A 583 8.43 14.65 -10.86
C LEU A 583 9.08 14.03 -12.11
N ALA A 584 8.33 13.21 -12.86
CA ALA A 584 8.79 12.64 -14.13
C ALA A 584 9.12 13.72 -15.19
N GLN A 585 8.35 14.81 -15.24
CA GLN A 585 8.62 15.93 -16.15
C GLN A 585 9.87 16.72 -15.74
N LYS A 586 10.07 16.96 -14.43
CA LYS A 586 11.29 17.59 -13.90
C LYS A 586 12.51 16.77 -14.30
N TYR A 587 12.42 15.45 -14.20
CA TYR A 587 13.44 14.53 -14.70
C TYR A 587 13.71 14.70 -16.20
N ASN A 588 12.67 14.59 -17.04
CA ASN A 588 12.83 14.70 -18.49
C ASN A 588 13.40 16.06 -18.92
N SER A 589 13.24 17.10 -18.10
CA SER A 589 13.80 18.44 -18.35
C SER A 589 15.24 18.60 -17.87
N ALA A 590 15.70 17.73 -16.97
CA ALA A 590 17.08 17.71 -16.48
C ALA A 590 18.04 16.99 -17.45
N LYS A 591 17.50 16.08 -18.28
CA LYS A 591 18.15 15.45 -19.43
C LYS A 591 18.16 16.36 -20.66
#